data_AF-A0A7K2DA75-F1
#
_entry.id   AF-A0A7K2DA75-F1
#
_cell.length_a   1.000
_cell.length_b   1.000
_cell.length_c   1.000
_cell.angle_alpha   90.00
_cell.angle_beta   90.00
_cell.angle_gamma   90.00
#
_symmetry.space_group_name_H-M   'P 1'
#
loop_
_entity.id
_entity.type
_entity.pdbx_description
1 polymer ?
#
loop_
_entity_poly.entity_id
_entity_poly.type
_entity_poly.pdbx_seq_one_letter_code
_entity_poly.pdbx_strand_id
1 'polypeptide(L)'
;MATFLEGVGAIGVACTLVMLVPAVALVLVARKARLTVALFYVMGAALLTWARAAGHWDVELTGAAVPVAAVLAAGVFVIAFWAKGPVSLSATGAGAVGGALAGWLWRPCVGPKLGEILSNTDTEAARTLGLMFVYMLGALLPALLLAVLPHALPATKRFLDRLLVAAVGGAVGAAYAVTLATGRYDDLVGELYRIATSV
;
A
#
# COMPACT_ATOMS: atom_id res chain seq x y z
N MET A 1 -9.11 9.50 17.14
CA MET A 1 -10.25 9.03 16.32
C MET A 1 -10.44 9.83 15.04
N ALA A 2 -10.38 11.16 15.06
CA ALA A 2 -10.50 11.99 13.85
C ALA A 2 -9.55 11.57 12.71
N THR A 3 -8.27 11.33 13.01
CA THR A 3 -7.27 10.88 12.01
C THR A 3 -7.62 9.55 11.32
N PHE A 4 -8.20 8.61 12.07
CA PHE A 4 -8.63 7.32 11.51
C PHE A 4 -9.82 7.51 10.57
N LEU A 5 -10.83 8.28 11.00
CA LEU A 5 -12.01 8.57 10.20
C LEU A 5 -11.67 9.34 8.92
N GLU A 6 -10.69 10.25 8.98
CA GLU A 6 -10.17 10.92 7.80
C GLU A 6 -9.48 9.93 6.84
N GLY A 7 -8.71 8.98 7.36
CA GLY A 7 -8.17 7.87 6.57
C GLY A 7 -9.27 7.01 5.93
N VAL A 8 -10.35 6.70 6.66
CA VAL A 8 -11.50 5.97 6.10
C VAL A 8 -12.21 6.79 5.01
N GLY A 9 -12.37 8.10 5.22
CA GLY A 9 -12.90 9.02 4.20
C GLY A 9 -12.03 9.06 2.93
N ALA A 10 -10.72 8.86 3.07
CA ALA A 10 -9.79 8.84 1.95
C ALA A 10 -9.96 7.63 1.02
N ILE A 11 -10.65 6.56 1.43
CA ILE A 11 -10.86 5.35 0.60
C ILE A 11 -11.56 5.67 -0.72
N GLY A 12 -12.47 6.66 -0.73
CA GLY A 12 -13.20 7.08 -1.93
C GLY A 12 -12.41 7.95 -2.91
N VAL A 13 -11.19 8.37 -2.53
CA VAL A 13 -10.40 9.32 -3.32
C VAL A 13 -9.40 8.58 -4.21
N ALA A 14 -9.31 9.01 -5.47
CA ALA A 14 -8.43 8.45 -6.49
C ALA A 14 -6.97 8.25 -6.04
N CYS A 15 -6.43 9.19 -5.26
CA CYS A 15 -5.07 9.08 -4.75
C CYS A 15 -4.83 7.92 -3.79
N THR A 16 -5.83 7.53 -3.00
CA THR A 16 -5.71 6.41 -2.07
C THR A 16 -5.80 5.08 -2.81
N LEU A 17 -6.50 5.03 -3.95
CA LEU A 17 -6.56 3.83 -4.80
C LEU A 17 -5.17 3.37 -5.23
N VAL A 18 -4.25 4.30 -5.43
CA VAL A 18 -2.86 4.04 -5.80
C VAL A 18 -2.15 3.15 -4.76
N MET A 19 -2.46 3.31 -3.47
CA MET A 19 -1.99 2.40 -2.41
C MET A 19 -2.90 1.20 -2.20
N LEU A 20 -4.22 1.41 -2.29
CA LEU A 20 -5.20 0.40 -1.90
C LEU A 20 -5.25 -0.76 -2.90
N VAL A 21 -5.18 -0.48 -4.20
CA VAL A 21 -5.20 -1.49 -5.25
C VAL A 21 -4.03 -2.48 -5.12
N PRO A 22 -2.77 -2.05 -5.04
CA PRO A 22 -1.66 -2.98 -4.82
C PRO A 22 -1.75 -3.69 -3.47
N ALA A 23 -2.26 -3.05 -2.41
CA ALA A 23 -2.47 -3.70 -1.11
C ALA A 23 -3.43 -4.88 -1.22
N VAL A 24 -4.61 -4.65 -1.81
CA VAL A 24 -5.65 -5.67 -2.02
C VAL A 24 -5.11 -6.79 -2.91
N ALA A 25 -4.46 -6.44 -4.03
CA ALA A 25 -3.87 -7.43 -4.93
C ALA A 25 -2.84 -8.32 -4.21
N LEU A 26 -1.96 -7.72 -3.39
CA LEU A 26 -0.91 -8.44 -2.67
C LEU A 26 -1.50 -9.36 -1.59
N VAL A 27 -2.54 -8.90 -0.89
CA VAL A 27 -3.29 -9.73 0.06
C VAL A 27 -3.94 -10.92 -0.65
N LEU A 28 -4.58 -10.71 -1.79
CA LEU A 28 -5.19 -11.80 -2.57
C LEU A 28 -4.15 -12.85 -3.01
N VAL A 29 -2.99 -12.39 -3.48
CA VAL A 29 -1.87 -13.23 -3.92
C VAL A 29 -1.26 -14.04 -2.77
N ALA A 30 -1.15 -13.46 -1.57
CA ALA A 30 -0.48 -14.07 -0.42
C ALA A 30 -1.18 -15.30 0.17
N ARG A 31 -2.45 -15.53 -0.17
CA ARG A 31 -3.31 -16.64 0.29
C ARG A 31 -3.20 -16.97 1.79
N LYS A 32 -2.27 -17.86 2.16
CA LYS A 32 -2.05 -18.34 3.54
C LYS A 32 -1.42 -17.28 4.46
N ALA A 33 -0.78 -16.26 3.89
CA ALA A 33 -0.07 -15.21 4.63
C ALA A 33 -0.73 -13.82 4.54
N ARG A 34 -2.02 -13.76 4.17
CA ARG A 34 -2.81 -12.52 3.99
C ARG A 34 -2.62 -11.49 5.09
N LEU A 35 -2.82 -11.91 6.34
CA LEU A 35 -2.78 -11.00 7.50
C LEU A 35 -1.39 -10.40 7.69
N THR A 36 -0.36 -11.24 7.62
CA THR A 36 1.03 -10.79 7.74
C THR A 36 1.39 -9.82 6.64
N VAL A 37 1.06 -10.14 5.39
CA VAL A 37 1.30 -9.25 4.24
C VAL A 37 0.58 -7.92 4.44
N ALA A 38 -0.69 -7.92 4.85
CA ALA A 38 -1.45 -6.70 5.07
C ALA A 38 -0.86 -5.83 6.18
N LEU A 39 -0.49 -6.42 7.32
CA LEU A 39 0.08 -5.68 8.46
C LEU A 39 1.43 -5.07 8.10
N PHE A 40 2.33 -5.85 7.49
CA PHE A 40 3.63 -5.35 7.08
C PHE A 40 3.53 -4.36 5.92
N TYR A 41 2.51 -4.48 5.07
CA TYR A 41 2.21 -3.48 4.04
C TYR A 41 1.82 -2.13 4.65
N VAL A 42 0.89 -2.12 5.61
CA VAL A 42 0.53 -0.88 6.33
C VAL A 42 1.75 -0.27 7.00
N MET A 43 2.60 -1.12 7.61
CA MET A 43 3.80 -0.68 8.29
C MET A 43 4.84 -0.07 7.34
N GLY A 44 5.11 -0.75 6.22
CA GLY A 44 6.02 -0.25 5.19
C GLY A 44 5.52 1.06 4.56
N ALA A 45 4.22 1.13 4.27
CA ALA A 45 3.58 2.33 3.73
C ALA A 45 3.71 3.50 4.69
N ALA A 46 3.30 3.33 5.95
CA ALA A 46 3.37 4.38 6.97
C ALA A 46 4.80 4.84 7.25
N LEU A 47 5.76 3.91 7.36
CA LEU A 47 7.15 4.25 7.62
C LEU A 47 7.77 5.05 6.48
N LEU A 48 7.55 4.64 5.23
CA LEU A 48 8.22 5.31 4.12
C LEU A 48 7.53 6.62 3.74
N THR A 49 6.20 6.74 3.87
CA THR A 49 5.54 8.04 3.71
C THR A 49 6.00 9.02 4.78
N TRP A 50 6.10 8.57 6.03
CA TRP A 50 6.62 9.40 7.11
C TRP A 50 8.10 9.76 6.90
N ALA A 51 8.94 8.82 6.51
CA ALA A 51 10.36 9.08 6.25
C ALA A 51 10.57 10.07 5.09
N ARG A 52 9.73 9.99 4.06
CA ARG A 52 9.72 10.98 2.97
C ARG A 52 9.30 12.36 3.47
N ALA A 53 8.27 12.42 4.31
CA ALA A 53 7.80 13.68 4.91
C ALA A 53 8.82 14.32 5.85
N ALA A 54 9.58 13.52 6.58
CA ALA A 54 10.67 13.94 7.45
C ALA A 54 11.94 14.38 6.70
N GLY A 55 11.95 14.33 5.36
CA GLY A 55 13.14 14.60 4.56
C GLY A 55 14.26 13.55 4.68
N HIS A 56 13.99 12.39 5.30
CA HIS A 56 14.95 11.28 5.40
C HIS A 56 15.08 10.47 4.11
N TRP A 57 14.14 10.63 3.18
CA TRP A 57 14.11 9.89 1.91
C TRP A 57 13.58 10.76 0.77
N ASP A 58 14.47 11.21 -0.12
CA ASP A 58 14.09 12.07 -1.25
C ASP A 58 14.58 11.53 -2.61
N VAL A 59 14.41 10.22 -2.81
CA VAL A 59 14.67 9.62 -4.11
C VAL A 59 13.47 9.92 -5.02
N GLU A 60 13.68 10.73 -6.06
CA GLU A 60 12.68 10.93 -7.10
C GLU A 60 12.56 9.70 -7.99
N LEU A 61 11.35 9.45 -8.53
CA LEU A 61 11.07 8.33 -9.42
C LEU A 61 11.58 8.60 -10.85
N THR A 62 12.85 8.99 -11.00
CA THR A 62 13.43 9.34 -12.30
C THR A 62 14.62 8.44 -12.65
N GLY A 63 14.86 8.28 -13.96
CA GLY A 63 15.99 7.49 -14.47
C GLY A 63 16.01 6.04 -13.97
N ALA A 64 17.07 5.67 -13.26
CA ALA A 64 17.32 4.30 -12.80
C ALA A 64 16.34 3.83 -11.69
N ALA A 65 15.64 4.75 -11.01
CA ALA A 65 14.67 4.42 -9.97
C ALA A 65 13.45 3.65 -10.52
N VAL A 66 13.04 3.96 -11.76
CA VAL A 66 11.86 3.38 -12.42
C VAL A 66 11.98 1.86 -12.65
N PRO A 67 13.04 1.35 -13.32
CA PRO A 67 13.19 -0.10 -13.50
C PRO A 67 13.39 -0.84 -12.17
N VAL A 68 14.04 -0.22 -11.19
CA VAL A 68 14.19 -0.79 -9.84
C VAL A 68 12.84 -0.92 -9.16
N ALA A 69 12.01 0.13 -9.18
CA ALA A 69 10.66 0.09 -8.61
C ALA A 69 9.79 -0.98 -9.30
N ALA A 70 9.88 -1.11 -10.62
CA ALA A 70 9.15 -2.12 -11.38
C ALA A 70 9.60 -3.55 -11.02
N VAL A 71 10.91 -3.79 -10.91
CA VAL A 71 11.47 -5.09 -10.48
C VAL A 71 11.07 -5.42 -9.05
N LEU A 72 11.15 -4.45 -8.14
CA LEU A 72 10.72 -4.65 -6.76
C LEU A 72 9.22 -4.94 -6.69
N ALA A 73 8.39 -4.21 -7.44
CA ALA A 73 6.95 -4.45 -7.53
C ALA A 73 6.66 -5.88 -8.01
N ALA A 74 7.22 -6.29 -9.16
CA ALA A 74 7.06 -7.66 -9.66
C ALA A 74 7.57 -8.70 -8.64
N GLY A 75 8.72 -8.45 -8.04
CA GLY A 75 9.35 -9.30 -7.03
C GLY A 75 8.46 -9.53 -5.82
N VAL A 76 7.84 -8.49 -5.25
CA VAL A 76 6.98 -8.65 -4.07
C VAL A 76 5.74 -9.50 -4.38
N PHE A 77 5.12 -9.36 -5.55
CA PHE A 77 3.97 -10.19 -5.93
C PHE A 77 4.38 -11.66 -6.13
N VAL A 78 5.52 -11.92 -6.77
CA VAL A 78 6.04 -13.28 -6.93
C VAL A 78 6.36 -13.88 -5.56
N ILE A 79 7.12 -13.17 -4.71
CA ILE A 79 7.50 -13.65 -3.38
C ILE A 79 6.26 -13.91 -2.50
N ALA A 80 5.25 -13.03 -2.56
CA ALA A 80 4.00 -13.22 -1.84
C ALA A 80 3.23 -14.47 -2.31
N PHE A 81 3.21 -14.74 -3.62
CA PHE A 81 2.54 -15.92 -4.19
C PHE A 81 3.13 -17.24 -3.67
N TRP A 82 4.46 -17.27 -3.54
CA TRP A 82 5.22 -18.43 -3.08
C TRP A 82 5.40 -18.50 -1.55
N ALA A 83 4.81 -17.57 -0.80
CA ALA A 83 4.94 -17.54 0.66
C ALA A 83 4.35 -18.82 1.29
N LYS A 84 5.21 -19.56 2.01
CA LYS A 84 4.88 -20.89 2.54
C LYS A 84 3.93 -20.86 3.75
N GLY A 85 3.80 -19.72 4.44
CA GLY A 85 2.95 -19.60 5.61
C GLY A 85 2.89 -18.19 6.21
N PRO A 86 2.06 -18.00 7.25
CA PRO A 86 1.78 -16.69 7.84
C PRO A 86 3.01 -16.05 8.48
N VAL A 87 3.89 -16.82 9.12
CA VAL A 87 5.11 -16.29 9.77
C VAL A 87 6.36 -16.41 8.90
N SER A 88 6.21 -16.48 7.57
CA SER A 88 7.35 -16.59 6.67
C SER A 88 8.03 -15.24 6.45
N LEU A 89 9.37 -15.22 6.49
CA LEU A 89 10.17 -14.03 6.18
C LEU A 89 9.84 -13.46 4.78
N SER A 90 9.51 -14.34 3.82
CA SER A 90 9.05 -13.95 2.48
C SER A 90 7.75 -13.15 2.51
N ALA A 91 6.77 -13.52 3.35
CA ALA A 91 5.52 -12.78 3.47
C ALA A 91 5.74 -11.42 4.14
N THR A 92 6.54 -11.40 5.20
CA THR A 92 6.93 -10.18 5.91
C THR A 92 7.66 -9.22 4.98
N GLY A 93 8.67 -9.70 4.26
CA GLY A 93 9.44 -8.89 3.30
C GLY A 93 8.58 -8.39 2.14
N ALA A 94 7.75 -9.24 1.55
CA ALA A 94 6.86 -8.84 0.46
C ALA A 94 5.84 -7.78 0.91
N GLY A 95 5.23 -7.96 2.08
CA GLY A 95 4.34 -6.97 2.68
C GLY A 95 5.07 -5.65 2.93
N ALA A 96 6.19 -5.68 3.66
CA ALA A 96 6.95 -4.49 4.03
C ALA A 96 7.46 -3.72 2.81
N VAL A 97 8.11 -4.40 1.87
CA VAL A 97 8.65 -3.78 0.64
C VAL A 97 7.51 -3.29 -0.26
N GLY A 98 6.44 -4.08 -0.41
CA GLY A 98 5.28 -3.66 -1.19
C GLY A 98 4.60 -2.41 -0.62
N GLY A 99 4.47 -2.36 0.70
CA GLY A 99 3.97 -1.20 1.44
C GLY A 99 4.89 0.00 1.29
N ALA A 100 6.20 -0.19 1.46
CA ALA A 100 7.18 0.87 1.27
C ALA A 100 7.09 1.43 -0.15
N LEU A 101 7.13 0.59 -1.19
CA LEU A 101 6.95 1.06 -2.57
C LEU A 101 5.67 1.86 -2.75
N ALA A 102 4.54 1.38 -2.25
CA ALA A 102 3.30 2.14 -2.30
C ALA A 102 3.43 3.49 -1.58
N GLY A 103 4.07 3.51 -0.40
CA GLY A 103 4.42 4.72 0.36
C GLY A 103 5.26 5.72 -0.41
N TRP A 104 6.25 5.23 -1.14
CA TRP A 104 7.17 6.06 -1.91
C TRP A 104 6.49 6.72 -3.11
N LEU A 105 5.62 5.97 -3.77
CA LEU A 105 4.95 6.37 -5.00
C LEU A 105 3.65 7.15 -4.74
N TRP A 106 3.11 7.07 -3.53
CA TRP A 106 1.89 7.78 -3.16
C TRP A 106 2.09 9.28 -3.03
N ARG A 107 1.17 10.04 -3.62
CA ARG A 107 1.06 11.49 -3.45
C ARG A 107 -0.09 11.78 -2.47
N PRO A 108 0.15 12.49 -1.36
CA PRO A 108 -0.90 12.82 -0.41
C PRO A 108 -1.85 13.87 -1.01
N CYS A 109 -3.15 13.55 -1.06
CA CYS A 109 -4.17 14.42 -1.67
C CYS A 109 -5.33 14.77 -0.72
N VAL A 110 -5.20 14.46 0.56
CA VAL A 110 -6.36 14.32 1.43
C VAL A 110 -6.12 14.94 2.80
N GLY A 111 -6.97 15.92 3.12
CA GLY A 111 -7.39 16.28 4.47
C GLY A 111 -6.43 17.11 5.33
N PRO A 112 -6.98 17.94 6.23
CA PRO A 112 -6.19 18.83 7.08
C PRO A 112 -5.36 18.08 8.12
N LYS A 113 -5.77 16.88 8.58
CA LYS A 113 -4.99 16.13 9.57
C LYS A 113 -3.78 15.47 8.96
N LEU A 114 -3.87 14.99 7.73
CA LEU A 114 -2.67 14.52 7.04
C LEU A 114 -1.68 15.67 6.83
N GLY A 115 -2.16 16.85 6.41
CA GLY A 115 -1.33 18.06 6.31
C GLY A 115 -0.66 18.43 7.64
N GLU A 116 -1.41 18.39 8.76
CA GLU A 116 -0.88 18.62 10.10
C GLU A 116 0.21 17.61 10.50
N ILE A 117 0.01 16.32 10.18
CA ILE A 117 1.01 15.27 10.45
C ILE A 117 2.29 15.54 9.66
N LEU A 118 2.17 15.81 8.36
CA LEU A 118 3.30 16.06 7.48
C LEU A 118 4.08 17.31 7.89
N SER A 119 3.38 18.39 8.27
CA SER A 119 3.98 19.68 8.62
C SER A 119 4.69 19.69 9.97
N ASN A 120 4.29 18.81 10.91
CA ASN A 120 4.87 18.73 12.25
C ASN A 120 5.90 17.60 12.40
N THR A 121 6.36 17.03 11.28
CA THR A 121 7.26 15.87 11.30
C THR A 121 8.60 16.19 11.97
N ASP A 122 9.12 17.41 11.75
CA ASP A 122 10.42 17.85 12.28
C ASP A 122 10.39 18.15 13.79
N THR A 123 9.23 18.57 14.32
CA THR A 123 9.09 18.99 15.72
C THR A 123 8.58 17.86 16.61
N GLU A 124 7.78 16.93 16.08
CA GLU A 124 7.11 15.88 16.85
C GLU A 124 7.19 14.49 16.17
N ALA A 125 8.37 14.10 15.72
CA ALA A 125 8.66 12.87 14.97
C ALA A 125 7.94 11.60 15.46
N ALA A 126 8.03 11.27 16.77
CA ALA A 126 7.43 10.05 17.30
C ALA A 126 5.89 10.08 17.28
N ARG A 127 5.29 11.26 17.52
CA ARG A 127 3.84 11.44 17.51
C ARG A 127 3.30 11.41 16.09
N THR A 128 3.95 12.10 15.16
CA THR A 128 3.55 12.13 13.73
C THR A 128 3.66 10.74 13.10
N LEU A 129 4.67 9.95 13.45
CA LEU A 129 4.77 8.56 13.02
C LEU A 129 3.58 7.74 13.51
N GLY A 130 3.26 7.80 14.80
CA GLY A 130 2.09 7.11 15.37
C GLY A 130 0.77 7.52 14.71
N LEU A 131 0.60 8.82 14.41
CA LEU A 131 -0.58 9.34 13.71
C LEU A 131 -0.62 8.89 12.25
N MET A 132 0.52 8.80 11.56
CA MET A 132 0.62 8.26 10.19
C MET A 132 0.18 6.79 10.14
N PHE A 133 0.57 5.99 11.13
CA PHE A 133 0.08 4.61 11.26
C PHE A 133 -1.44 4.55 11.43
N VAL A 134 -2.00 5.37 12.31
CA VAL A 134 -3.46 5.43 12.54
C VAL A 134 -4.20 5.86 11.27
N TYR A 135 -3.64 6.82 10.52
CA TYR A 135 -4.18 7.24 9.24
C TYR A 135 -4.16 6.09 8.22
N MET A 136 -3.02 5.41 8.05
CA MET A 136 -2.86 4.30 7.11
C MET A 136 -3.73 3.09 7.44
N LEU A 137 -3.97 2.81 8.72
CA LEU A 137 -4.93 1.79 9.14
C LEU A 137 -6.36 2.11 8.67
N GLY A 138 -6.74 3.38 8.68
CA GLY A 138 -8.03 3.83 8.13
C GLY A 138 -8.07 3.76 6.61
N ALA A 139 -7.05 4.27 5.93
CA ALA A 139 -6.97 4.31 4.47
C ALA A 139 -6.89 2.91 3.83
N LEU A 140 -6.21 1.97 4.50
CA LEU A 140 -6.04 0.58 4.04
C LEU A 140 -7.02 -0.39 4.71
N LEU A 141 -8.05 0.13 5.38
CA LEU A 141 -9.07 -0.67 6.05
C LEU A 141 -9.69 -1.74 5.14
N PRO A 142 -10.02 -1.49 3.84
CA PRO A 142 -10.57 -2.54 2.99
C PRO A 142 -9.62 -3.73 2.77
N ALA A 143 -8.31 -3.47 2.65
CA ALA A 143 -7.30 -4.52 2.51
C ALA A 143 -7.14 -5.32 3.81
N LEU A 144 -7.20 -4.65 4.97
CA LEU A 144 -7.15 -5.29 6.28
C LEU A 144 -8.39 -6.15 6.54
N LEU A 145 -9.58 -5.64 6.21
CA LEU A 145 -10.83 -6.39 6.30
C LEU A 145 -10.76 -7.65 5.45
N LEU A 146 -10.28 -7.54 4.21
CA LEU A 146 -10.10 -8.68 3.32
C LEU A 146 -9.11 -9.72 3.89
N ALA A 147 -8.05 -9.27 4.55
CA ALA A 147 -7.07 -10.14 5.18
C ALA A 147 -7.61 -10.87 6.44
N VAL A 148 -8.47 -10.21 7.21
CA VAL A 148 -9.10 -10.75 8.42
C VAL A 148 -10.31 -11.63 8.10
N LEU A 149 -11.01 -11.38 6.99
CA LEU A 149 -12.25 -12.06 6.60
C LEU A 149 -12.21 -13.60 6.68
N PRO A 150 -11.13 -14.30 6.26
CA PRO A 150 -11.04 -15.76 6.40
C PRO A 150 -11.03 -16.28 7.84
N HIS A 151 -10.66 -15.43 8.81
CA HIS A 151 -10.62 -15.77 10.23
C HIS A 151 -12.00 -15.56 10.89
N ALA A 152 -12.74 -14.55 10.44
CA ALA A 152 -14.10 -14.28 10.92
C ALA A 152 -15.13 -15.23 10.28
N LEU A 153 -14.99 -15.51 8.98
CA LEU A 153 -15.92 -16.32 8.20
C LEU A 153 -15.17 -17.46 7.49
N PRO A 154 -15.08 -18.66 8.08
CA PRO A 154 -14.32 -19.77 7.51
C PRO A 154 -14.84 -20.22 6.14
N ALA A 155 -16.10 -19.94 5.80
CA ALA A 155 -16.67 -20.16 4.48
C ALA A 155 -15.94 -19.35 3.38
N THR A 156 -15.53 -18.12 3.69
CA THR A 156 -14.81 -17.24 2.75
C THR A 156 -13.39 -17.73 2.47
N LYS A 157 -12.77 -18.46 3.41
CA LYS A 157 -11.43 -19.02 3.27
C LYS A 157 -11.30 -19.91 2.03
N ARG A 158 -12.27 -20.80 1.80
CA ARG A 158 -12.28 -21.68 0.62
C ARG A 158 -12.38 -20.91 -0.70
N PHE A 159 -13.11 -19.80 -0.71
CA PHE A 159 -13.25 -18.96 -1.89
C PHE A 159 -11.96 -18.18 -2.17
N LEU A 160 -11.43 -17.50 -1.15
CA LEU A 160 -10.23 -16.68 -1.27
C LEU A 160 -8.96 -17.51 -1.52
N ASP A 161 -8.90 -18.76 -1.05
CA ASP A 161 -7.77 -19.69 -1.28
C ASP A 161 -7.75 -20.28 -2.71
N ARG A 162 -8.78 -20.02 -3.54
CA ARG A 162 -8.80 -20.48 -4.92
C ARG A 162 -7.67 -19.86 -5.72
N LEU A 163 -7.03 -20.67 -6.56
CA LEU A 163 -5.96 -20.22 -7.44
C LEU A 163 -6.42 -19.08 -8.37
N LEU A 164 -7.68 -19.09 -8.82
CA LEU A 164 -8.25 -18.03 -9.64
C LEU A 164 -8.24 -16.67 -8.94
N VAL A 165 -8.56 -16.61 -7.64
CA VAL A 165 -8.55 -15.36 -6.88
C VAL A 165 -7.11 -14.83 -6.73
N ALA A 166 -6.17 -15.74 -6.45
CA ALA A 166 -4.75 -15.38 -6.42
C ALA A 166 -4.24 -14.93 -7.80
N ALA A 167 -4.72 -15.55 -8.89
CA ALA A 167 -4.37 -15.17 -10.26
C ALA A 167 -4.90 -13.78 -10.62
N VAL A 168 -6.11 -13.40 -10.16
CA VAL A 168 -6.63 -12.04 -10.32
C VAL A 168 -5.71 -11.03 -9.61
N GLY A 169 -5.34 -11.29 -8.35
CA GLY A 169 -4.39 -10.43 -7.65
C GLY A 169 -3.03 -10.37 -8.34
N GLY A 170 -2.55 -11.49 -8.87
CA GLY A 170 -1.29 -11.56 -9.63
C GLY A 170 -1.35 -10.78 -10.94
N ALA A 171 -2.48 -10.83 -11.66
CA ALA A 171 -2.70 -10.07 -12.88
C ALA A 171 -2.73 -8.56 -12.59
N VAL A 172 -3.39 -8.13 -11.51
CA VAL A 172 -3.37 -6.73 -11.06
C VAL A 172 -1.95 -6.31 -10.68
N GLY A 173 -1.20 -7.15 -9.95
CA GLY A 173 0.20 -6.88 -9.61
C GLY A 173 1.12 -6.81 -10.82
N ALA A 174 0.90 -7.65 -11.84
CA ALA A 174 1.63 -7.61 -13.09
C ALA A 174 1.32 -6.32 -13.87
N ALA A 175 0.04 -5.95 -13.97
CA ALA A 175 -0.37 -4.68 -14.58
C ALA A 175 0.29 -3.50 -13.85
N TYR A 176 0.31 -3.50 -12.52
CA TYR A 176 0.98 -2.50 -11.70
C TYR A 176 2.49 -2.44 -11.95
N ALA A 177 3.19 -3.58 -12.03
CA ALA A 177 4.61 -3.59 -12.33
C ALA A 177 4.92 -3.09 -13.76
N VAL A 178 4.06 -3.39 -14.73
CA VAL A 178 4.20 -2.92 -16.12
C VAL A 178 3.94 -1.41 -16.22
N THR A 179 2.95 -0.86 -15.53
CA THR A 179 2.71 0.59 -15.52
C THR A 179 3.89 1.34 -14.91
N LEU A 180 4.53 0.78 -13.89
CA LEU A 180 5.80 1.29 -13.36
C LEU A 180 6.93 1.21 -14.39
N ALA A 181 7.13 0.04 -15.02
CA ALA A 181 8.22 -0.15 -15.97
C ALA A 181 8.15 0.79 -17.17
N THR A 182 6.95 1.13 -17.61
CA THR A 182 6.72 2.03 -18.75
C THR A 182 6.87 3.52 -18.41
N GLY A 183 7.09 3.87 -17.13
CA GLY A 183 7.16 5.26 -16.67
C GLY A 183 5.83 6.01 -16.74
N ARG A 184 4.73 5.37 -17.17
CA ARG A 184 3.40 5.99 -17.26
C ARG A 184 2.71 6.19 -15.93
N TYR A 185 3.37 5.78 -14.85
CA TYR A 185 2.83 5.89 -13.52
C TYR A 185 2.62 7.35 -13.09
N ASP A 186 3.57 8.23 -13.39
CA ASP A 186 3.44 9.65 -13.04
C ASP A 186 2.30 10.33 -13.81
N ASP A 187 2.08 9.97 -15.07
CA ASP A 187 0.93 10.46 -15.86
C ASP A 187 -0.41 9.99 -15.27
N LEU A 188 -0.48 8.70 -14.88
CA LEU A 188 -1.67 8.13 -14.24
C LEU A 188 -1.97 8.80 -12.90
N VAL A 189 -0.97 8.93 -12.04
CA VAL A 189 -1.12 9.57 -10.72
C VAL A 189 -1.43 11.06 -10.86
N GLY A 190 -0.81 11.74 -11.82
CA GLY A 190 -1.08 13.15 -12.13
C GLY A 190 -2.51 13.38 -12.60
N GLU A 191 -3.04 12.51 -13.47
CA GLU A 191 -4.42 12.63 -13.94
C GLU A 191 -5.44 12.26 -12.84
N LEU A 192 -5.15 11.22 -12.05
CA LEU A 192 -5.94 10.86 -10.87
C LEU A 192 -5.97 12.01 -9.83
N TYR A 193 -4.84 12.69 -9.64
CA TYR A 193 -4.72 13.87 -8.78
C TYR A 193 -5.56 15.03 -9.32
N ARG A 194 -5.44 15.33 -10.62
CA ARG A 194 -6.18 16.39 -11.30
C ARG A 194 -7.68 16.22 -11.14
N ILE A 195 -8.18 15.00 -11.37
CA ILE A 195 -9.60 14.66 -11.20
C ILE A 195 -10.01 14.85 -9.73
N ALA A 196 -9.21 14.38 -8.76
CA ALA A 196 -9.51 14.51 -7.34
C ALA A 196 -9.55 15.96 -6.85
N THR A 197 -8.76 16.87 -7.42
CA THR A 197 -8.75 18.30 -7.07
C THR A 197 -9.79 19.14 -7.82
N SER A 198 -10.45 18.58 -8.83
CA SER A 198 -11.45 19.28 -9.65
C SER A 198 -12.88 19.18 -9.14
N VAL A 199 -13.07 18.48 -8.00
CA VAL A 199 -14.35 18.33 -7.28
C VAL A 199 -14.30 19.19 -6.02
#